data_AF-A0A9Q8Z693-F1
#
_entry.id   AF-A0A9Q8Z693-F1
#
_cell.length_a   1.000
_cell.length_b   1.000
_cell.length_c   1.000
_cell.angle_alpha   90.00
_cell.angle_beta   90.00
_cell.angle_gamma   90.00
#
_symmetry.space_group_name_H-M   'P 1'
#
loop_
_entity.id
_entity.type
_entity.pdbx_description
1 polymer ?
#
loop_
_entity_poly.entity_id
_entity_poly.type
_entity_poly.pdbx_seq_one_letter_code
_entity_poly.pdbx_strand_id
1 'polypeptide(L)'
;MVYYAYAKNSNDDWSFRYVIIGCDIHAVRVWYRAVRAKVGDDVLQQVSDDFYVFDRNKLNLGRSTDKGNEAPQFMNKIIFQLLSDNEGRNITTFTNA
;
A
#
# COMPACT_ATOMS: atom_id res chain seq x y z
N MET A 1 -3.82 -19.17 -1.82
CA MET A 1 -4.43 -18.62 -0.59
C MET A 1 -4.10 -17.14 -0.59
N VAL A 2 -5.09 -16.26 -0.63
CA VAL A 2 -4.87 -14.81 -0.70
C VAL A 2 -4.23 -14.32 0.60
N TYR A 3 -3.26 -13.42 0.50
CA TYR A 3 -2.62 -12.78 1.64
C TYR A 3 -3.10 -11.34 1.78
N TYR A 4 -3.40 -10.97 3.03
CA TYR A 4 -3.84 -9.64 3.39
C TYR A 4 -2.83 -9.03 4.35
N ALA A 5 -2.49 -7.77 4.10
CA ALA A 5 -1.75 -6.94 5.03
C ALA A 5 -2.41 -5.58 5.16
N TYR A 6 -2.17 -4.92 6.27
CA TYR A 6 -2.67 -3.61 6.57
C TYR A 6 -1.55 -2.58 6.48
N ALA A 7 -1.85 -1.39 5.97
CA ALA A 7 -0.94 -0.26 5.94
C ALA A 7 -1.58 1.01 6.49
N LYS A 8 -0.86 1.70 7.36
CA LYS A 8 -1.30 2.94 8.01
C LYS A 8 -0.40 4.11 7.62
N ASN A 9 -1.00 5.29 7.43
CA ASN A 9 -0.25 6.54 7.35
C ASN A 9 0.53 6.77 8.66
N SER A 10 1.80 7.18 8.56
CA SER A 10 2.63 7.54 9.72
C SER A 10 2.26 8.90 10.31
N ASN A 11 1.68 9.78 9.50
CA ASN A 11 1.49 11.19 9.86
C ASN A 11 0.27 11.41 10.76
N ASP A 12 -0.65 10.46 10.84
CA ASP A 12 -1.82 10.53 11.72
C ASP A 12 -2.44 9.14 11.99
N ASP A 13 -3.42 9.09 12.89
CA ASP A 13 -4.05 7.84 13.34
C ASP A 13 -5.26 7.38 12.53
N TRP A 14 -5.77 8.22 11.63
CA TRP A 14 -7.14 8.07 11.12
C TRP A 14 -7.29 8.19 9.60
N SER A 15 -6.29 8.73 8.90
CA SER A 15 -6.32 8.92 7.44
C SER A 15 -5.54 7.84 6.70
N PHE A 16 -5.87 7.67 5.42
CA PHE A 16 -5.17 6.82 4.44
C PHE A 16 -4.73 5.45 4.97
N ARG A 17 -5.72 4.61 5.27
CA ARG A 17 -5.54 3.23 5.71
C ARG A 17 -5.78 2.30 4.53
N TYR A 18 -4.86 1.41 4.24
CA TYR A 18 -5.00 0.47 3.12
C TYR A 18 -5.02 -0.97 3.62
N VAL A 19 -5.83 -1.80 2.95
CA VAL A 19 -5.58 -3.24 2.90
C VAL A 19 -4.81 -3.54 1.62
N ILE A 20 -3.64 -4.12 1.78
CA ILE A 20 -2.80 -4.65 0.71
C ILE A 20 -3.19 -6.10 0.50
N ILE A 21 -3.51 -6.45 -0.74
CA ILE A 21 -4.00 -7.79 -1.11
C ILE A 21 -3.05 -8.36 -2.16
N GLY A 22 -2.46 -9.51 -1.86
CA GLY A 22 -1.58 -10.23 -2.78
C GLY A 22 -2.00 -11.69 -2.92
N CYS A 23 -1.53 -12.35 -3.98
CA CYS A 23 -1.81 -13.78 -4.19
C CYS A 23 -1.22 -14.68 -3.09
N ASP A 24 -0.15 -14.23 -2.43
CA ASP A 24 0.51 -14.86 -1.28
C ASP A 24 1.43 -13.84 -0.55
N ILE A 25 2.00 -14.26 0.59
CA ILE A 25 2.91 -13.43 1.39
C ILE A 25 4.22 -13.09 0.66
N HIS A 26 4.70 -13.97 -0.23
CA HIS A 26 5.92 -13.72 -0.98
C HIS A 26 5.73 -12.57 -1.96
N ALA A 27 4.61 -12.52 -2.69
CA ALA A 27 4.28 -11.41 -3.59
C ALA A 27 4.32 -10.06 -2.86
N VAL A 28 3.69 -9.97 -1.68
CA VAL A 28 3.69 -8.74 -0.86
C VAL A 28 5.10 -8.41 -0.36
N ARG A 29 5.88 -9.39 0.11
CA ARG A 29 7.26 -9.15 0.58
C ARG A 29 8.18 -8.66 -0.55
N VAL A 30 8.07 -9.21 -1.76
CA VAL A 30 8.89 -8.75 -2.90
C VAL A 30 8.45 -7.36 -3.35
N TRP A 31 7.14 -7.08 -3.36
CA TRP A 31 6.63 -5.72 -3.60
C TRP A 31 7.18 -4.72 -2.58
N TYR A 32 7.11 -5.04 -1.29
CA TYR A 32 7.61 -4.20 -0.21
C TYR A 32 9.09 -3.86 -0.41
N ARG A 33 9.93 -4.87 -0.70
CA ARG A 33 11.36 -4.66 -0.98
C ARG A 33 11.58 -3.78 -2.20
N ALA A 34 10.79 -3.96 -3.26
CA ALA A 34 10.90 -3.16 -4.47
C ALA A 34 10.55 -1.69 -4.23
N VAL A 35 9.46 -1.42 -3.50
CA VAL A 35 9.06 -0.05 -3.14
C VAL A 35 10.09 0.58 -2.21
N ARG A 36 10.48 -0.13 -1.14
CA ARG A 36 11.46 0.34 -0.15
C ARG A 36 12.81 0.72 -0.80
N ALA A 37 13.27 -0.05 -1.78
CA ALA A 37 14.49 0.26 -2.52
C ALA A 37 14.41 1.57 -3.33
N LYS A 38 13.21 2.08 -3.60
CA LYS A 38 12.98 3.35 -4.32
C LYS A 38 12.78 4.54 -3.39
N VAL A 39 12.05 4.35 -2.28
CA VAL A 39 11.64 5.46 -1.40
C VAL A 39 12.49 5.62 -0.14
N GLY A 40 13.24 4.60 0.24
CA GLY A 40 14.06 4.61 1.46
C GLY A 40 13.33 4.06 2.70
N ASP A 41 14.11 3.88 3.77
CA ASP A 41 13.69 3.20 5.01
C ASP A 41 12.75 4.03 5.88
N ASP A 42 12.80 5.35 5.77
CA ASP A 42 11.96 6.28 6.52
C ASP A 42 10.56 6.45 5.91
N VAL A 43 10.34 5.98 4.68
CA VAL A 43 9.09 6.20 3.93
C VAL A 43 8.12 5.02 3.99
N LEU A 44 8.62 3.79 3.95
CA LEU A 44 7.79 2.58 4.04
C LEU A 44 8.44 1.54 4.97
N GLN A 45 7.80 1.33 6.10
CA GLN A 45 8.28 0.47 7.19
C GLN A 45 7.38 -0.75 7.35
N GLN A 46 8.00 -1.90 7.58
CA GLN A 46 7.31 -3.13 7.95
C GLN A 46 7.41 -3.30 9.47
N VAL A 47 6.27 -3.34 10.15
CA VAL A 47 6.20 -3.51 11.62
C VAL A 47 5.98 -4.97 11.98
N SER A 48 5.15 -5.67 11.20
CA SER A 48 4.96 -7.13 11.26
C SER A 48 4.81 -7.68 9.83
N ASP A 49 4.64 -8.99 9.69
CA ASP A 49 4.44 -9.62 8.38
C ASP A 49 3.24 -9.03 7.62
N ASP A 50 2.19 -8.66 8.35
CA ASP A 50 0.91 -8.18 7.88
C ASP A 50 0.61 -6.72 8.25
N PHE A 51 1.57 -5.96 8.80
CA PHE A 51 1.36 -4.56 9.19
C PHE A 51 2.51 -3.66 8.73
N TYR A 52 2.15 -2.62 8.00
CA TYR A 52 3.05 -1.65 7.41
C TYR A 52 2.68 -0.22 7.84
N VAL A 53 3.67 0.66 7.88
CA VAL A 53 3.51 2.08 8.12
C VAL A 53 4.18 2.83 6.99
N PHE A 54 3.54 3.88 6.47
CA PHE A 54 4.08 4.65 5.35
C PHE A 54 3.83 6.16 5.50
N ASP A 55 4.72 6.97 4.95
CA ASP A 55 4.53 8.43 4.89
C ASP A 55 3.75 8.82 3.64
N ARG A 56 2.49 9.26 3.81
CA ARG A 56 1.61 9.64 2.69
C ARG A 56 2.13 10.83 1.88
N ASN A 57 2.94 11.71 2.48
CA ASN A 57 3.49 12.89 1.81
C ASN A 57 4.64 12.53 0.85
N LYS A 58 5.28 11.38 1.07
CA LYS A 58 6.42 10.91 0.27
C LYS A 58 6.06 9.72 -0.63
N LEU A 59 5.04 8.94 -0.26
CA LEU A 59 4.60 7.76 -1.00
C LEU A 59 3.07 7.75 -1.19
N ASN A 60 2.64 7.65 -2.44
CA ASN A 60 1.25 7.34 -2.76
C ASN A 60 1.07 5.82 -2.85
N LEU A 61 0.89 5.17 -1.70
CA LEU A 61 0.90 3.71 -1.59
C LEU A 61 -0.06 3.03 -2.58
N GLY A 62 -1.31 3.53 -2.66
CA GLY A 62 -2.35 2.97 -3.53
C GLY A 62 -2.06 3.12 -5.03
N ARG A 63 -1.07 3.93 -5.42
CA ARG A 63 -0.60 4.10 -6.80
C ARG A 63 0.82 3.60 -7.01
N SER A 64 1.45 2.96 -6.02
CA SER A 64 2.85 2.53 -6.10
C SER A 64 3.14 1.55 -7.24
N THR A 65 2.10 0.91 -7.78
CA THR A 65 2.18 -0.02 -8.91
C THR A 65 1.81 0.60 -10.26
N ASP A 66 1.45 1.88 -10.32
CA ASP A 66 1.13 2.55 -11.58
C ASP A 66 2.39 2.71 -12.45
N LYS A 67 2.18 2.83 -13.77
CA LYS A 67 3.27 3.04 -14.72
C LYS A 67 4.03 4.33 -14.37
N GLY A 68 5.33 4.21 -14.14
CA GLY A 68 6.22 5.33 -13.79
C GLY A 68 6.47 5.51 -12.29
N ASN A 69 5.83 4.70 -11.43
CA ASN A 69 6.00 4.77 -9.98
C ASN A 69 7.02 3.74 -9.46
N GLU A 70 7.00 3.43 -8.17
CA GLU A 70 8.05 2.69 -7.47
C GLU A 70 8.12 1.21 -7.90
N ALA A 71 6.97 0.60 -8.18
CA ALA A 71 6.84 -0.84 -8.38
C ALA A 71 5.88 -1.22 -9.54
N PRO A 72 6.04 -0.67 -10.76
CA PRO A 72 5.13 -0.89 -11.88
C PRO A 72 5.01 -2.36 -12.31
N GLN A 73 6.04 -3.18 -12.07
CA GLN A 73 6.07 -4.62 -12.34
C GLN A 73 5.10 -5.44 -11.47
N PHE A 74 4.50 -4.81 -10.45
CA PHE A 74 3.47 -5.39 -9.58
C PHE A 74 2.04 -4.96 -9.95
N MET A 75 1.88 -4.19 -11.02
CA MET A 75 0.55 -3.92 -11.59
C MET A 75 -0.20 -5.23 -11.82
N ASN A 76 -1.48 -5.28 -11.40
CA ASN A 76 -2.35 -6.47 -11.43
C ASN A 76 -1.90 -7.66 -10.57
N LYS A 77 -0.84 -7.52 -9.74
CA LYS A 77 -0.38 -8.57 -8.81
C LYS A 77 -0.63 -8.21 -7.35
N ILE A 78 -0.73 -6.93 -7.05
CA ILE A 78 -1.06 -6.37 -5.74
C ILE A 78 -2.24 -5.42 -5.91
N ILE A 79 -3.23 -5.53 -5.02
CA ILE A 79 -4.37 -4.63 -4.96
C ILE A 79 -4.28 -3.83 -3.67
N PHE A 80 -4.61 -2.54 -3.74
CA PHE A 80 -4.71 -1.66 -2.59
C PHE A 80 -6.16 -1.23 -2.42
N GLN A 81 -6.79 -1.66 -1.33
CA GLN A 81 -8.11 -1.19 -0.96
C GLN A 81 -7.94 -0.08 0.08
N LEU A 82 -8.30 1.15 -0.29
CA LEU A 82 -8.42 2.25 0.67
C LEU A 82 -9.62 1.97 1.59
N LEU A 83 -9.38 1.99 2.90
CA LEU A 83 -10.40 1.89 3.94
C LEU A 83 -10.96 3.27 4.25
N SER A 84 -12.23 3.30 4.68
CA SER A 84 -12.88 4.51 5.15
C SER A 84 -12.07 5.15 6.28
N ASP A 85 -12.02 6.48 6.32
CA ASP A 85 -11.50 7.20 7.48
C ASP A 85 -12.46 7.09 8.67
N ASN A 86 -12.07 7.65 9.83
CA ASN A 86 -12.87 7.61 11.06
C ASN A 86 -14.22 8.35 10.94
N GLU A 87 -14.44 9.11 9.86
CA GLU A 87 -15.68 9.81 9.55
C GLU A 87 -16.52 9.11 8.46
N GLY A 88 -16.11 7.91 8.04
CA GLY A 88 -16.85 7.13 7.05
C GLY A 88 -16.73 7.67 5.62
N ARG A 89 -15.76 8.52 5.31
CA ARG A 89 -15.54 9.01 3.95
C ARG A 89 -14.97 7.85 3.11
N ASN A 90 -15.84 7.29 2.28
CA ASN A 90 -15.46 6.32 1.25
C ASN A 90 -15.01 7.08 0.00
N ILE A 91 -13.73 6.98 -0.36
CA ILE A 91 -13.27 7.33 -1.72
C ILE A 91 -13.29 6.03 -2.53
N THR A 92 -14.43 5.75 -3.15
CA THR A 92 -14.58 4.63 -4.08
C THR A 92 -13.64 4.86 -5.26
N THR A 93 -12.57 4.08 -5.36
CA THR A 93 -11.64 4.11 -6.50
C THR A 93 -12.02 3.01 -7.49
N PHE A 94 -13.10 3.26 -8.24
CA PHE A 94 -13.31 2.60 -9.52
C PHE A 94 -13.45 3.68 -10.59
N THR A 95 -12.42 3.84 -11.42
CA THR A 95 -12.58 4.42 -12.75
C THR A 95 -12.20 3.33 -13.74
N ASN A 96 -13.21 2.63 -14.25
CA ASN A 96 -13.11 1.83 -15.47
C ASN A 96 -13.92 2.56 -16.54
N ALA A 97 -13.23 3.36 -17.37
CA ALA A 97 -13.51 3.68 -18.77
C ALA A 97 -12.50 4.73 -19.23
#